data_AF-A0A7W9TCL8-F1
#
_entry.id   AF-A0A7W9TCL8-F1
#
_cell.length_a   1.000
_cell.length_b   1.000
_cell.length_c   1.000
_cell.angle_alpha   90.00
_cell.angle_beta   90.00
_cell.angle_gamma   90.00
#
_symmetry.space_group_name_H-M   'P 1'
#
loop_
_entity.id
_entity.type
_entity.pdbx_description
1 polymer ?
#
loop_
_entity_poly.entity_id
_entity_poly.type
_entity_poly.pdbx_seq_one_letter_code
_entity_poly.pdbx_strand_id
1 'polypeptide(L)'
;MNRTTLSLIAGTTALAAVTGFAALSAPDAPGTDTAAKAAAQLPVERTSLVCPAPSTSDLAETSYTSFTPVTKGTGSGGKAELRAAAEESADAAAEGEDEGTAKDDGKSGKDKSAQPVLTPKEPGKPVTGESSGGDAPALVGTADGRFAPGWTVQETTEVAAGTGRGLQGVNCMAPDTDFWFPGASTDADRTDYVHLTNPDDSAAVVDIELYGKDGALKSAVGEGITVGPHSSEPVLLSTLTDERQTNLTVHVNVRSGRVGAAVQALDDKIGGDWLAASADPSGSLVLPGIPKDATAVRLVAFTPADADADLKVRLASPSGLITPAGHETVHVKGGMTTAVDLGDVTRGEAGSLVLTPTDRSVPVVAALRVVRGKGDKQETAFIPAGRPVGTRATSADNSGKDSTLSLTAPRTAATVKVTASAGSEGGTPVSKTYTIKAGTTQDVEPPVPGGLKGTYALTVEPVSGGPVYGARTLAANEDGVPAFTVQTLPDDRGMVAVPEADEDLSVLQR
;
A
#
# COMPACT_ATOMS: atom_id res chain seq x y z
N MET A 1 -49.10 44.63 -53.95
CA MET A 1 -48.58 44.71 -52.57
C MET A 1 -49.30 43.78 -51.57
N ASN A 2 -49.73 42.57 -51.96
CA ASN A 2 -50.43 41.63 -51.04
C ASN A 2 -49.86 40.19 -51.02
N ARG A 3 -48.74 39.90 -51.70
CA ARG A 3 -48.17 38.53 -51.74
C ARG A 3 -47.00 38.30 -50.77
N THR A 4 -46.26 39.34 -50.42
CA THR A 4 -45.12 39.28 -49.49
C THR A 4 -45.57 39.25 -48.02
N THR A 5 -46.64 39.94 -47.67
CA THR A 5 -47.22 39.93 -46.31
C THR A 5 -47.87 38.60 -45.94
N LEU A 6 -48.54 37.95 -46.89
CA LEU A 6 -49.13 36.62 -46.70
C LEU A 6 -48.07 35.52 -46.51
N SER A 7 -46.92 35.62 -47.19
CA SER A 7 -45.81 34.67 -47.03
C SER A 7 -45.07 34.84 -45.70
N LEU A 8 -44.98 36.09 -45.20
CA LEU A 8 -44.39 36.37 -43.90
C LEU A 8 -45.27 35.86 -42.75
N ILE A 9 -46.60 36.03 -42.85
CA ILE A 9 -47.56 35.55 -41.86
C ILE A 9 -47.63 34.02 -41.85
N ALA A 10 -47.60 33.37 -43.02
CA ALA A 10 -47.55 31.91 -43.12
C ALA A 10 -46.23 31.35 -42.56
N GLY A 11 -45.11 32.03 -42.80
CA GLY A 11 -43.80 31.68 -42.24
C GLY A 11 -43.76 31.81 -40.72
N THR A 12 -44.34 32.87 -40.15
CA THR A 12 -44.38 33.06 -38.68
C THR A 12 -45.36 32.12 -37.99
N THR A 13 -46.49 31.76 -38.61
CA THR A 13 -47.41 30.75 -38.05
C THR A 13 -46.84 29.34 -38.13
N ALA A 14 -46.13 28.98 -39.21
CA ALA A 14 -45.42 27.71 -39.29
C ALA A 14 -44.28 27.64 -38.26
N LEU A 15 -43.52 28.72 -38.07
CA LEU A 15 -42.44 28.78 -37.09
C LEU A 15 -42.97 28.73 -35.64
N ALA A 16 -44.12 29.36 -35.36
CA ALA A 16 -44.79 29.31 -34.05
C ALA A 16 -45.42 27.93 -33.76
N ALA A 17 -45.93 27.24 -34.78
CA ALA A 17 -46.43 25.87 -34.65
C ALA A 17 -45.29 24.86 -34.42
N VAL A 18 -44.14 25.05 -35.10
CA VAL A 18 -42.96 24.19 -34.93
C VAL A 18 -42.25 24.45 -33.60
N THR A 19 -42.14 25.70 -33.13
CA THR A 19 -41.62 26.00 -31.78
C THR A 19 -42.60 25.59 -30.68
N GLY A 20 -43.91 25.68 -30.91
CA GLY A 20 -44.94 25.18 -29.99
C GLY A 20 -44.93 23.65 -29.87
N PHE A 21 -44.76 22.93 -30.99
CA PHE A 21 -44.65 21.46 -30.96
C PHE A 21 -43.30 21.00 -30.39
N ALA A 22 -42.20 21.72 -30.65
CA ALA A 22 -40.90 21.44 -30.04
C ALA A 22 -40.88 21.76 -28.52
N ALA A 23 -41.70 22.68 -28.03
CA ALA A 23 -41.86 22.95 -26.59
C ALA A 23 -42.79 21.94 -25.90
N LEU A 24 -43.75 21.34 -26.61
CA LEU A 24 -44.67 20.31 -26.10
C LEU A 24 -44.15 18.87 -26.30
N SER A 25 -43.12 18.68 -27.13
CA SER A 25 -42.44 17.41 -27.39
C SER A 25 -40.95 17.47 -27.10
N ALA A 26 -40.49 18.50 -26.37
CA ALA A 26 -39.21 18.45 -25.72
C ALA A 26 -39.25 17.26 -24.76
N PRO A 27 -38.26 16.33 -24.81
CA PRO A 27 -38.06 15.43 -23.69
C PRO A 27 -37.95 16.32 -22.45
N ASP A 28 -38.60 15.94 -21.36
CA ASP A 28 -38.43 16.64 -20.08
C ASP A 28 -36.95 16.94 -19.91
N ALA A 29 -36.62 18.23 -19.72
CA ALA A 29 -35.29 18.62 -19.33
C ALA A 29 -34.90 17.67 -18.18
N PRO A 30 -33.75 16.97 -18.24
CA PRO A 30 -33.38 16.06 -17.17
C PRO A 30 -33.53 16.83 -15.89
N GLY A 31 -34.50 16.40 -15.07
CA GLY A 31 -34.88 17.14 -13.89
C GLY A 31 -33.62 17.40 -13.10
N THR A 32 -33.49 18.61 -12.56
CA THR A 32 -32.48 18.96 -11.56
C THR A 32 -32.65 18.17 -10.24
N ASP A 33 -33.39 17.06 -10.26
CA ASP A 33 -33.80 16.20 -9.15
C ASP A 33 -33.21 14.78 -9.26
N THR A 34 -31.99 14.66 -9.78
CA THR A 34 -31.08 13.58 -9.36
C THR A 34 -29.68 14.14 -9.30
N ALA A 35 -29.42 14.99 -8.29
CA ALA A 35 -28.10 14.90 -7.69
C ALA A 35 -27.94 13.42 -7.32
N ALA A 36 -27.07 12.70 -8.04
CA ALA A 36 -26.82 11.29 -7.77
C ALA A 36 -26.65 11.14 -6.27
N LYS A 37 -27.60 10.46 -5.62
CA LYS A 37 -27.61 10.35 -4.17
C LYS A 37 -26.28 9.72 -3.78
N ALA A 38 -25.56 10.37 -2.87
CA ALA A 38 -24.24 9.90 -2.47
C ALA A 38 -24.36 8.42 -2.05
N ALA A 39 -23.53 7.56 -2.66
CA ALA A 39 -23.52 6.13 -2.39
C ALA A 39 -23.46 5.88 -0.88
N ALA A 40 -24.28 4.96 -0.39
CA ALA A 40 -24.27 4.61 1.03
C ALA A 40 -22.91 3.99 1.38
N GLN A 41 -22.28 4.48 2.44
CA GLN A 41 -21.05 3.89 2.96
C GLN A 41 -21.42 2.77 3.94
N LEU A 42 -21.13 1.52 3.57
CA LEU A 42 -21.40 0.36 4.40
C LEU A 42 -20.09 -0.27 4.89
N PRO A 43 -20.07 -0.87 6.10
CA PRO A 43 -18.92 -1.62 6.57
C PRO A 43 -18.59 -2.78 5.63
N VAL A 44 -17.31 -3.04 5.42
CA VAL A 44 -16.85 -4.19 4.63
C VAL A 44 -17.15 -5.49 5.39
N GLU A 45 -17.80 -6.45 4.73
CA GLU A 45 -18.22 -7.73 5.33
C GLU A 45 -17.14 -8.83 5.27
N ARG A 46 -16.15 -8.69 4.39
CA ARG A 46 -15.03 -9.63 4.26
C ARG A 46 -13.75 -8.92 3.82
N THR A 47 -12.65 -9.24 4.50
CA THR A 47 -11.30 -8.75 4.20
C THR A 47 -10.37 -9.95 4.09
N SER A 48 -9.45 -9.92 3.14
CA SER A 48 -8.33 -10.86 3.05
C SER A 48 -7.04 -10.06 2.99
N LEU A 49 -6.03 -10.52 3.74
CA LEU A 49 -4.70 -9.94 3.79
C LEU A 49 -3.67 -11.04 3.65
N VAL A 50 -2.50 -10.72 3.10
CA VAL A 50 -1.36 -11.63 3.05
C VAL A 50 -0.11 -10.95 3.60
N CYS A 51 0.61 -11.67 4.44
CA CYS A 51 1.91 -11.27 4.97
C CYS A 51 2.98 -12.09 4.23
N PRO A 52 4.06 -11.48 3.72
CA PRO A 52 5.12 -12.23 3.06
C PRO A 52 5.87 -13.13 4.06
N ALA A 53 6.76 -14.00 3.57
CA ALA A 53 7.69 -14.67 4.47
C ALA A 53 8.66 -13.61 5.05
N PRO A 54 8.79 -13.51 6.39
CA PRO A 54 9.40 -12.33 7.01
C PRO A 54 10.89 -12.18 6.75
N SER A 55 11.63 -13.29 6.69
CA SER A 55 13.09 -13.29 6.51
C SER A 55 13.60 -14.70 6.18
N THR A 56 14.75 -14.76 5.52
CA THR A 56 15.52 -16.01 5.32
C THR A 56 16.65 -16.16 6.34
N SER A 57 16.78 -15.24 7.29
CA SER A 57 17.84 -15.24 8.30
C SER A 57 17.46 -16.04 9.54
N ASP A 58 18.37 -16.93 9.99
CA ASP A 58 18.26 -17.63 11.27
C ASP A 58 18.27 -16.70 12.49
N LEU A 59 18.66 -15.43 12.31
CA LEU A 59 18.72 -14.41 13.35
C LEU A 59 17.52 -13.45 13.31
N ALA A 60 16.47 -13.81 12.58
CA ALA A 60 15.25 -13.02 12.49
C ALA A 60 14.34 -13.26 13.69
N GLU A 61 13.84 -12.17 14.28
CA GLU A 61 12.78 -12.17 15.28
C GLU A 61 11.60 -11.37 14.74
N THR A 62 10.47 -12.02 14.52
CA THR A 62 9.28 -11.42 13.87
C THR A 62 8.13 -11.34 14.85
N SER A 63 7.49 -10.17 14.89
CA SER A 63 6.22 -9.96 15.56
C SER A 63 5.11 -9.67 14.56
N TYR A 64 3.93 -10.22 14.84
CA TYR A 64 2.69 -9.96 14.11
C TYR A 64 1.69 -9.32 15.06
N THR A 65 1.08 -8.21 14.66
CA THR A 65 0.00 -7.57 15.44
C THR A 65 -1.24 -7.39 14.57
N SER A 66 -2.32 -8.05 14.96
CA SER A 66 -3.64 -7.96 14.32
C SER A 66 -4.56 -7.03 15.10
N PHE A 67 -5.26 -6.15 14.39
CA PHE A 67 -6.26 -5.26 14.98
C PHE A 67 -7.42 -4.99 14.02
N THR A 68 -8.64 -4.91 14.57
CA THR A 68 -9.83 -4.41 13.86
C THR A 68 -10.43 -3.25 14.66
N PRO A 69 -10.61 -2.05 14.10
CA PRO A 69 -11.37 -0.98 14.76
C PRO A 69 -12.84 -1.38 15.01
N VAL A 70 -13.40 -0.98 16.15
CA VAL A 70 -14.83 -1.17 16.42
C VAL A 70 -15.63 -0.28 15.45
N THR A 71 -16.39 -0.92 14.55
CA THR A 71 -17.12 -0.24 13.47
C THR A 71 -18.62 -0.33 13.72
N LYS A 72 -19.35 0.79 13.59
CA LYS A 72 -20.81 0.80 13.73
C LYS A 72 -21.46 0.21 12.48
N GLY A 73 -22.62 -0.43 12.65
CA GLY A 73 -23.38 -0.99 11.52
C GLY A 73 -22.98 -2.42 11.15
N THR A 74 -22.01 -3.02 11.83
CA THR A 74 -21.68 -4.45 11.68
C THR A 74 -22.62 -5.32 12.49
N GLY A 75 -22.86 -6.56 12.03
CA GLY A 75 -23.52 -7.60 12.84
C GLY A 75 -22.71 -8.00 14.09
N SER A 76 -23.25 -8.93 14.89
CA SER A 76 -22.59 -9.43 16.11
C SER A 76 -21.66 -10.61 15.89
N GLY A 77 -21.72 -11.26 14.72
CA GLY A 77 -20.94 -12.45 14.36
C GLY A 77 -19.69 -12.16 13.53
N GLY A 78 -18.94 -13.23 13.30
CA GLY A 78 -17.80 -13.30 12.39
C GLY A 78 -16.53 -13.79 13.06
N LYS A 79 -15.45 -13.95 12.28
CA LYS A 79 -14.12 -14.33 12.77
C LYS A 79 -13.02 -13.60 12.00
N ALA A 80 -11.83 -13.54 12.59
CA ALA A 80 -10.59 -13.25 11.88
C ALA A 80 -9.56 -14.32 12.24
N GLU A 81 -8.73 -14.70 11.27
CA GLU A 81 -7.64 -15.64 11.48
C GLU A 81 -6.52 -15.41 10.48
N LEU A 82 -5.30 -15.69 10.92
CA LEU A 82 -4.08 -15.65 10.12
C LEU A 82 -3.45 -17.05 10.16
N ARG A 83 -3.15 -17.63 9.00
CA ARG A 83 -2.69 -19.02 8.85
C ARG A 83 -1.42 -19.04 8.00
N ALA A 84 -0.55 -20.04 8.22
CA ALA A 84 0.60 -20.27 7.35
C ALA A 84 0.16 -20.59 5.91
N ALA A 85 0.82 -19.96 4.94
CA ALA A 85 0.83 -20.37 3.55
C ALA A 85 1.68 -21.66 3.42
N ALA A 86 1.38 -22.49 2.42
CA ALA A 86 2.23 -23.59 2.02
C ALA A 86 3.48 -23.05 1.27
N GLU A 87 4.61 -23.73 1.41
CA GLU A 87 5.78 -23.48 0.58
C GLU A 87 5.70 -24.33 -0.70
N GLU A 88 5.91 -23.73 -1.87
CA GLU A 88 6.16 -24.48 -3.10
C GLU A 88 7.69 -24.62 -3.24
N SER A 89 8.21 -25.82 -2.98
CA SER A 89 9.63 -26.10 -3.27
C SER A 89 9.78 -26.42 -4.76
N ALA A 90 10.76 -25.77 -5.43
CA ALA A 90 11.04 -25.89 -6.86
C ALA A 90 11.55 -27.28 -7.35
N ASP A 91 11.43 -28.35 -6.57
CA ASP A 91 11.93 -29.69 -6.92
C ASP A 91 10.88 -30.60 -7.60
N ALA A 92 9.73 -30.08 -7.99
CA ALA A 92 8.69 -30.85 -8.69
C ALA A 92 8.85 -30.89 -10.22
N ALA A 93 10.08 -30.89 -10.75
CA ALA A 93 10.34 -31.09 -12.17
C ALA A 93 11.71 -31.74 -12.46
N ALA A 94 11.79 -33.08 -12.41
CA ALA A 94 12.46 -33.93 -13.41
C ALA A 94 12.65 -35.39 -12.93
N GLU A 95 12.13 -36.33 -13.74
CA GLU A 95 12.59 -37.73 -13.95
C GLU A 95 12.42 -38.71 -12.75
N GLY A 96 11.96 -39.94 -12.90
CA GLY A 96 12.05 -40.89 -13.99
C GLY A 96 12.36 -42.24 -13.34
N GLU A 97 11.48 -43.21 -13.57
CA GLU A 97 11.45 -44.62 -13.14
C GLU A 97 12.78 -45.25 -12.64
N ASP A 98 12.79 -45.76 -11.39
CA ASP A 98 13.46 -47.04 -11.10
C ASP A 98 12.84 -47.76 -9.89
N GLU A 99 12.48 -49.03 -10.09
CA GLU A 99 11.81 -49.90 -9.10
C GLU A 99 12.80 -50.44 -8.07
N GLY A 100 12.51 -50.24 -6.78
CA GLY A 100 13.28 -50.82 -5.68
C GLY A 100 12.47 -50.92 -4.39
N THR A 101 11.86 -52.09 -4.16
CA THR A 101 10.99 -52.46 -3.04
C THR A 101 11.58 -52.18 -1.64
N ALA A 102 10.86 -51.43 -0.79
CA ALA A 102 10.91 -51.58 0.67
C ALA A 102 9.67 -51.02 1.39
N LYS A 103 8.84 -51.95 1.87
CA LYS A 103 8.01 -51.94 3.10
C LYS A 103 7.07 -50.76 3.37
N ASP A 104 5.80 -51.10 3.16
CA ASP A 104 4.58 -50.59 3.79
C ASP A 104 4.73 -50.41 5.31
N ASP A 105 4.74 -49.15 5.76
CA ASP A 105 4.21 -48.72 7.04
C ASP A 105 3.27 -47.54 6.78
N GLY A 106 2.04 -47.88 6.39
CA GLY A 106 0.93 -46.95 6.26
C GLY A 106 0.73 -46.10 7.52
N LYS A 107 1.11 -44.84 7.44
CA LYS A 107 0.48 -43.76 8.19
C LYS A 107 0.14 -42.64 7.22
N SER A 108 -1.03 -42.78 6.61
CA SER A 108 -1.78 -41.68 6.01
C SER A 108 -1.86 -40.53 7.02
N GLY A 109 -0.95 -39.57 6.90
CA GLY A 109 -1.00 -38.31 7.62
C GLY A 109 -2.14 -37.50 7.04
N LYS A 110 -3.32 -37.63 7.65
CA LYS A 110 -4.43 -36.68 7.49
C LYS A 110 -3.87 -35.26 7.48
N ASP A 111 -4.28 -34.48 6.49
CA ASP A 111 -4.32 -33.02 6.52
C ASP A 111 -4.72 -32.55 7.91
N LYS A 112 -3.73 -32.23 8.73
CA LYS A 112 -3.93 -31.36 9.88
C LYS A 112 -3.77 -29.98 9.30
N SER A 113 -4.89 -29.33 8.99
CA SER A 113 -4.91 -27.88 8.82
C SER A 113 -4.08 -27.28 9.95
N ALA A 114 -2.94 -26.65 9.63
CA ALA A 114 -2.10 -26.00 10.62
C ALA A 114 -2.97 -25.07 11.47
N GLN A 115 -2.72 -25.04 12.79
CA GLN A 115 -3.47 -24.12 13.66
C GLN A 115 -3.19 -22.68 13.22
N PRO A 116 -4.19 -21.78 13.24
CA PRO A 116 -3.96 -20.37 12.94
C PRO A 116 -2.88 -19.78 13.84
N VAL A 117 -1.97 -19.00 13.25
CA VAL A 117 -0.93 -18.25 13.95
C VAL A 117 -1.56 -17.18 14.84
N LEU A 118 -2.59 -16.51 14.35
CA LEU A 118 -3.39 -15.54 15.10
C LEU A 118 -4.88 -15.81 14.97
N THR A 119 -5.61 -15.60 16.06
CA THR A 119 -7.09 -15.64 16.08
C THR A 119 -7.62 -14.55 17.02
N PRO A 120 -7.91 -13.33 16.51
CA PRO A 120 -8.55 -12.28 17.27
C PRO A 120 -9.88 -12.72 17.91
N LYS A 121 -10.08 -12.37 19.18
CA LYS A 121 -11.30 -12.75 19.94
C LYS A 121 -12.40 -11.69 19.84
N GLU A 122 -12.02 -10.43 19.68
CA GLU A 122 -12.94 -9.29 19.57
C GLU A 122 -12.27 -8.12 18.83
N PRO A 123 -13.03 -7.28 18.10
CA PRO A 123 -12.55 -6.00 17.61
C PRO A 123 -12.22 -5.02 18.75
N GLY A 124 -11.36 -4.04 18.47
CA GLY A 124 -10.99 -2.97 19.40
C GLY A 124 -9.84 -3.30 20.34
N LYS A 125 -9.32 -4.53 20.30
CA LYS A 125 -8.15 -4.97 21.06
C LYS A 125 -7.12 -5.66 20.14
N PRO A 126 -5.85 -5.22 20.13
CA PRO A 126 -4.81 -5.89 19.36
C PRO A 126 -4.55 -7.30 19.88
N VAL A 127 -4.16 -8.18 18.98
CA VAL A 127 -3.67 -9.54 19.29
C VAL A 127 -2.31 -9.72 18.62
N THR A 128 -1.34 -10.18 19.40
CA THR A 128 0.05 -10.32 18.99
C THR A 128 0.44 -11.80 18.85
N GLY A 129 1.43 -12.07 18.01
CA GLY A 129 2.05 -13.37 17.81
C GLY A 129 3.48 -13.19 17.35
N GLU A 130 4.31 -14.20 17.51
CA GLU A 130 5.76 -14.12 17.27
C GLU A 130 6.23 -15.35 16.52
N SER A 131 7.27 -15.20 15.71
CA SER A 131 8.03 -16.28 15.07
C SER A 131 9.51 -15.91 15.03
N SER A 132 10.39 -16.90 14.96
CA SER A 132 11.83 -16.68 14.88
C SER A 132 12.49 -17.58 13.85
N GLY A 133 13.65 -17.14 13.35
CA GLY A 133 14.44 -17.84 12.34
C GLY A 133 13.95 -17.64 10.91
N GLY A 134 14.66 -18.26 9.96
CA GLY A 134 14.43 -18.12 8.52
C GLY A 134 13.33 -19.01 7.93
N ASP A 135 12.77 -19.92 8.73
CA ASP A 135 11.78 -20.92 8.31
C ASP A 135 10.32 -20.45 8.56
N ALA A 136 10.13 -19.19 8.94
CA ALA A 136 8.79 -18.64 9.15
C ALA A 136 8.09 -18.47 7.79
N PRO A 137 6.92 -19.09 7.57
CA PRO A 137 6.26 -19.03 6.28
C PRO A 137 5.54 -17.69 6.09
N ALA A 138 5.24 -17.35 4.83
CA ALA A 138 4.24 -16.34 4.53
C ALA A 138 2.89 -16.70 5.17
N LEU A 139 2.05 -15.70 5.43
CA LEU A 139 0.76 -15.90 6.09
C LEU A 139 -0.42 -15.41 5.24
N VAL A 140 -1.50 -16.20 5.21
CA VAL A 140 -2.77 -15.86 4.57
C VAL A 140 -3.82 -15.59 5.64
N GLY A 141 -4.48 -14.44 5.54
CA GLY A 141 -5.45 -13.93 6.49
C GLY A 141 -6.84 -13.78 5.90
N THR A 142 -7.85 -14.09 6.71
CA THR A 142 -9.26 -13.79 6.40
C THR A 142 -9.96 -13.20 7.61
N ALA A 143 -10.82 -12.21 7.38
CA ALA A 143 -11.72 -11.66 8.37
C ALA A 143 -13.12 -11.49 7.77
N ASP A 144 -14.15 -11.77 8.56
CA ASP A 144 -15.56 -11.65 8.18
C ASP A 144 -16.43 -11.01 9.28
N GLY A 145 -17.59 -10.50 8.87
CA GLY A 145 -18.54 -9.84 9.77
C GLY A 145 -17.90 -8.67 10.52
N ARG A 146 -18.07 -8.62 11.84
CA ARG A 146 -17.56 -7.51 12.66
C ARG A 146 -16.03 -7.39 12.71
N PHE A 147 -15.30 -8.41 12.25
CA PHE A 147 -13.85 -8.40 12.23
C PHE A 147 -13.27 -7.84 10.93
N ALA A 148 -14.05 -7.78 9.85
CA ALA A 148 -13.56 -7.39 8.53
C ALA A 148 -13.29 -5.88 8.36
N PRO A 149 -14.14 -4.95 8.84
CA PRO A 149 -13.95 -3.53 8.58
C PRO A 149 -12.64 -2.99 9.14
N GLY A 150 -11.69 -2.65 8.27
CA GLY A 150 -10.41 -2.05 8.65
C GLY A 150 -9.49 -3.04 9.35
N TRP A 151 -9.74 -4.35 9.20
CA TRP A 151 -8.83 -5.36 9.71
C TRP A 151 -7.43 -5.10 9.17
N THR A 152 -6.48 -4.96 10.08
CA THR A 152 -5.10 -4.62 9.78
C THR A 152 -4.22 -5.62 10.51
N VAL A 153 -3.27 -6.20 9.77
CA VAL A 153 -2.18 -7.00 10.33
C VAL A 153 -0.87 -6.33 9.95
N GLN A 154 0.00 -6.17 10.93
CA GLN A 154 1.35 -5.67 10.74
C GLN A 154 2.34 -6.74 11.10
N GLU A 155 3.40 -6.81 10.30
CA GLU A 155 4.55 -7.67 10.49
C GLU A 155 5.78 -6.77 10.67
N THR A 156 6.53 -7.02 11.73
CA THR A 156 7.78 -6.33 12.05
C THR A 156 8.84 -7.38 12.34
N THR A 157 9.94 -7.34 11.61
CA THR A 157 11.04 -8.32 11.74
C THR A 157 12.34 -7.60 12.06
N GLU A 158 12.97 -7.98 13.16
CA GLU A 158 14.32 -7.56 13.53
C GLU A 158 15.33 -8.60 13.05
N VAL A 159 16.35 -8.19 12.31
CA VAL A 159 17.44 -9.04 11.84
C VAL A 159 18.76 -8.53 12.41
N ALA A 160 19.30 -9.22 13.40
CA ALA A 160 20.43 -8.72 14.18
C ALA A 160 21.76 -8.60 13.40
N ALA A 161 21.97 -9.42 12.36
CA ALA A 161 23.21 -9.42 11.57
C ALA A 161 23.03 -10.04 10.18
N GLY A 162 23.99 -9.75 9.30
CA GLY A 162 24.03 -10.25 7.92
C GLY A 162 23.44 -9.27 6.91
N THR A 163 23.22 -9.78 5.69
CA THR A 163 22.59 -9.04 4.60
C THR A 163 21.18 -8.62 5.01
N GLY A 164 20.87 -7.33 4.88
CA GLY A 164 19.59 -6.79 5.29
C GLY A 164 19.36 -6.69 6.80
N ARG A 165 20.45 -6.68 7.61
CA ARG A 165 20.33 -6.41 9.06
C ARG A 165 19.52 -5.13 9.32
N GLY A 166 18.70 -5.13 10.37
CA GLY A 166 17.84 -4.00 10.70
C GLY A 166 16.41 -4.36 11.07
N LEU A 167 15.58 -3.32 11.17
CA LEU A 167 14.16 -3.41 11.48
C LEU A 167 13.34 -3.30 10.19
N GLN A 168 12.81 -4.42 9.72
CA GLN A 168 11.99 -4.50 8.51
C GLN A 168 10.52 -4.49 8.88
N GLY A 169 9.70 -3.63 8.27
CA GLY A 169 8.28 -3.55 8.60
C GLY A 169 7.37 -3.52 7.38
N VAL A 170 6.33 -4.35 7.39
CA VAL A 170 5.30 -4.36 6.35
C VAL A 170 3.89 -4.40 6.92
N ASN A 171 2.97 -3.69 6.25
CA ASN A 171 1.53 -3.91 6.45
C ASN A 171 1.14 -5.09 5.58
N CYS A 172 0.55 -6.15 6.14
CA CYS A 172 0.06 -7.26 5.34
C CYS A 172 -0.94 -6.74 4.31
N MET A 173 -0.78 -7.16 3.06
CA MET A 173 -1.37 -6.50 1.91
C MET A 173 -2.71 -7.12 1.55
N ALA A 174 -3.63 -6.28 1.08
CA ALA A 174 -4.79 -6.78 0.37
C ALA A 174 -4.34 -7.34 -1.00
N PRO A 175 -4.75 -8.56 -1.37
CA PRO A 175 -4.45 -9.15 -2.67
C PRO A 175 -5.04 -8.31 -3.82
N ASP A 176 -4.27 -8.13 -4.88
CA ASP A 176 -4.60 -7.29 -6.05
C ASP A 176 -3.98 -7.91 -7.33
N THR A 177 -4.08 -7.19 -8.45
CA THR A 177 -3.60 -7.66 -9.76
C THR A 177 -2.53 -6.79 -10.41
N ASP A 178 -2.20 -5.63 -9.84
CA ASP A 178 -1.28 -4.65 -10.42
C ASP A 178 -0.46 -3.98 -9.31
N PHE A 179 0.87 -4.05 -9.38
CA PHE A 179 1.75 -3.48 -8.37
C PHE A 179 3.00 -2.85 -8.96
N TRP A 180 3.36 -1.67 -8.44
CA TRP A 180 4.55 -0.92 -8.87
C TRP A 180 5.52 -0.72 -7.71
N PHE A 181 6.78 -1.12 -7.87
CA PHE A 181 7.85 -1.00 -6.87
C PHE A 181 9.05 -0.21 -7.42
N PRO A 182 8.94 1.11 -7.56
CA PRO A 182 10.11 1.96 -7.83
C PRO A 182 11.05 1.95 -6.62
N GLY A 183 12.32 1.63 -6.80
CA GLY A 183 13.32 1.60 -5.70
C GLY A 183 13.96 0.24 -5.42
N ALA A 184 13.53 -0.80 -6.14
CA ALA A 184 14.20 -2.09 -6.17
C ALA A 184 15.59 -1.98 -6.82
N SER A 185 16.38 -3.05 -6.71
CA SER A 185 17.75 -3.11 -7.20
C SER A 185 18.16 -4.53 -7.59
N THR A 186 19.06 -4.64 -8.55
CA THR A 186 19.78 -5.88 -8.86
C THR A 186 21.29 -5.72 -8.69
N ASP A 187 21.75 -4.62 -8.09
CA ASP A 187 23.17 -4.34 -7.87
C ASP A 187 23.88 -5.43 -7.04
N ALA A 188 25.20 -5.49 -7.08
CA ALA A 188 25.98 -6.56 -6.45
C ALA A 188 25.87 -6.58 -4.91
N ASP A 189 25.69 -5.41 -4.28
CA ASP A 189 25.51 -5.27 -2.83
C ASP A 189 24.03 -5.42 -2.39
N ARG A 190 23.13 -5.77 -3.32
CA ARG A 190 21.67 -5.84 -3.11
C ARG A 190 21.12 -7.22 -3.45
N THR A 191 20.32 -7.77 -2.52
CA THR A 191 19.62 -9.04 -2.69
C THR A 191 18.12 -8.81 -2.53
N ASP A 192 17.49 -8.29 -3.58
CA ASP A 192 16.07 -7.95 -3.56
C ASP A 192 15.19 -9.12 -4.03
N TYR A 193 14.16 -9.46 -3.25
CA TYR A 193 13.15 -10.46 -3.59
C TYR A 193 11.79 -9.81 -3.80
N VAL A 194 11.07 -10.19 -4.86
CA VAL A 194 9.62 -9.96 -4.94
C VAL A 194 8.93 -11.16 -4.30
N HIS A 195 8.21 -10.95 -3.21
CA HIS A 195 7.42 -11.99 -2.56
C HIS A 195 6.00 -11.96 -3.12
N LEU A 196 5.57 -13.05 -3.76
CA LEU A 196 4.22 -13.21 -4.33
C LEU A 196 3.42 -14.21 -3.49
N THR A 197 2.41 -13.75 -2.75
CA THR A 197 1.60 -14.64 -1.90
C THR A 197 0.17 -14.75 -2.43
N ASN A 198 -0.26 -15.98 -2.76
CA ASN A 198 -1.58 -16.27 -3.27
C ASN A 198 -2.51 -16.74 -2.13
N PRO A 199 -3.56 -15.99 -1.79
CA PRO A 199 -4.51 -16.36 -0.73
C PRO A 199 -5.66 -17.25 -1.22
N ASP A 200 -5.77 -17.46 -2.53
CA ASP A 200 -6.96 -18.05 -3.16
C ASP A 200 -6.79 -19.57 -3.33
N ASP A 201 -7.91 -20.29 -3.45
CA ASP A 201 -7.95 -21.76 -3.62
C ASP A 201 -7.49 -22.24 -5.01
N SER A 202 -7.10 -21.32 -5.89
CA SER A 202 -6.66 -21.60 -7.26
C SER A 202 -5.33 -20.91 -7.52
N ALA A 203 -4.49 -21.51 -8.36
CA ALA A 203 -3.21 -20.93 -8.73
C ALA A 203 -3.39 -19.56 -9.41
N ALA A 204 -2.46 -18.64 -9.13
CA ALA A 204 -2.33 -17.37 -9.82
C ALA A 204 -1.21 -17.45 -10.86
N VAL A 205 -1.30 -16.64 -11.91
CA VAL A 205 -0.26 -16.52 -12.95
C VAL A 205 0.17 -15.07 -13.03
N VAL A 206 1.47 -14.83 -12.85
CA VAL A 206 2.05 -13.51 -12.62
C VAL A 206 3.18 -13.23 -13.60
N ASP A 207 3.26 -12.01 -14.10
CA ASP A 207 4.41 -11.48 -14.80
C ASP A 207 5.13 -10.44 -13.94
N ILE A 208 6.46 -10.42 -14.02
CA ILE A 208 7.35 -9.46 -13.39
C ILE A 208 8.17 -8.77 -14.48
N GLU A 209 7.87 -7.49 -14.71
CA GLU A 209 8.57 -6.63 -15.65
C GLU A 209 9.55 -5.71 -14.90
N LEU A 210 10.75 -5.54 -15.46
CA LEU A 210 11.82 -4.77 -14.85
C LEU A 210 12.19 -3.57 -15.73
N TYR A 211 12.23 -2.38 -15.16
CA TYR A 211 12.59 -1.15 -15.86
C TYR A 211 13.82 -0.49 -15.23
N GLY A 212 14.88 -0.33 -16.00
CA GLY A 212 16.09 0.40 -15.62
C GLY A 212 16.13 1.81 -16.19
N LYS A 213 17.29 2.47 -16.04
CA LYS A 213 17.53 3.83 -16.55
C LYS A 213 17.47 3.94 -18.08
N ASP A 214 17.69 2.84 -18.78
CA ASP A 214 17.73 2.77 -20.26
C ASP A 214 16.44 2.19 -20.86
N GLY A 215 15.44 1.87 -20.02
CA GLY A 215 14.16 1.32 -20.44
C GLY A 215 13.83 -0.03 -19.81
N ALA A 216 12.90 -0.75 -20.44
CA ALA A 216 12.57 -2.13 -20.08
C ALA A 216 13.80 -3.03 -20.24
N LEU A 217 14.06 -3.86 -19.22
CA LEU A 217 15.10 -4.87 -19.25
C LEU A 217 14.53 -6.17 -19.78
N LYS A 218 15.36 -6.92 -20.51
CA LYS A 218 14.98 -8.25 -20.95
C LYS A 218 14.93 -9.19 -19.75
N SER A 219 13.76 -9.76 -19.49
CA SER A 219 13.58 -10.81 -18.49
C SER A 219 13.73 -12.19 -19.13
N ALA A 220 14.51 -13.09 -18.52
CA ALA A 220 14.67 -14.46 -19.04
C ALA A 220 13.52 -15.40 -18.59
N VAL A 221 12.98 -15.17 -17.39
CA VAL A 221 12.03 -16.07 -16.71
C VAL A 221 10.95 -15.32 -15.92
N GLY A 222 10.77 -14.01 -16.13
CA GLY A 222 9.81 -13.20 -15.39
C GLY A 222 8.37 -13.27 -15.88
N GLU A 223 8.05 -14.02 -16.93
CA GLU A 223 6.68 -14.13 -17.47
C GLU A 223 6.07 -15.49 -17.11
N GLY A 224 4.78 -15.50 -16.76
CA GLY A 224 4.02 -16.72 -16.51
C GLY A 224 4.39 -17.48 -15.24
N ILE A 225 4.89 -16.79 -14.22
CA ILE A 225 5.21 -17.36 -12.91
C ILE A 225 3.91 -17.88 -12.29
N THR A 226 3.87 -19.17 -11.99
CA THR A 226 2.72 -19.79 -11.32
C THR A 226 2.94 -19.72 -9.82
N VAL A 227 1.94 -19.21 -9.10
CA VAL A 227 1.90 -19.20 -7.63
C VAL A 227 0.78 -20.11 -7.21
N GLY A 228 1.10 -21.24 -6.58
CA GLY A 228 0.14 -22.23 -6.11
C GLY A 228 -0.94 -21.66 -5.17
N PRO A 229 -2.02 -22.42 -4.93
CA PRO A 229 -3.08 -22.01 -4.02
C PRO A 229 -2.57 -21.97 -2.58
N HIS A 230 -2.89 -20.90 -1.84
CA HIS A 230 -2.42 -20.69 -0.47
C HIS A 230 -0.90 -20.80 -0.30
N SER A 231 -0.11 -20.46 -1.34
CA SER A 231 1.35 -20.51 -1.30
C SER A 231 2.02 -19.14 -1.48
N SER A 232 3.33 -19.10 -1.29
CA SER A 232 4.14 -17.91 -1.49
C SER A 232 5.42 -18.22 -2.26
N GLU A 233 5.70 -17.40 -3.27
CA GLU A 233 6.87 -17.50 -4.13
C GLU A 233 7.79 -16.28 -3.97
N PRO A 234 8.97 -16.42 -3.34
CA PRO A 234 9.99 -15.38 -3.34
C PRO A 234 10.84 -15.45 -4.62
N VAL A 235 10.78 -14.41 -5.44
CA VAL A 235 11.52 -14.32 -6.71
C VAL A 235 12.71 -13.36 -6.57
N LEU A 236 13.94 -13.89 -6.65
CA LEU A 236 15.16 -13.08 -6.60
C LEU A 236 15.33 -12.26 -7.89
N LEU A 237 15.27 -10.93 -7.78
CA LEU A 237 15.26 -10.03 -8.95
C LEU A 237 16.52 -10.14 -9.81
N SER A 238 17.69 -10.39 -9.21
CA SER A 238 18.97 -10.52 -9.92
C SER A 238 19.07 -11.78 -10.79
N THR A 239 18.14 -12.72 -10.68
CA THR A 239 18.04 -13.91 -11.54
C THR A 239 17.18 -13.68 -12.78
N LEU A 240 16.36 -12.61 -12.79
CA LEU A 240 15.47 -12.31 -13.90
C LEU A 240 16.18 -11.61 -15.06
N THR A 241 17.30 -10.94 -14.80
CA THR A 241 18.06 -10.16 -15.78
C THR A 241 19.56 -10.29 -15.57
N ASP A 242 20.32 -10.33 -16.66
CA ASP A 242 21.79 -10.26 -16.64
C ASP A 242 22.30 -8.82 -16.44
N GLU A 243 21.44 -7.82 -16.64
CA GLU A 243 21.78 -6.41 -16.54
C GLU A 243 21.57 -5.88 -15.12
N ARG A 244 22.68 -5.69 -14.41
CA ARG A 244 22.69 -5.16 -13.04
C ARG A 244 22.31 -3.68 -13.02
N GLN A 245 21.29 -3.34 -12.22
CA GLN A 245 20.79 -1.98 -12.06
C GLN A 245 20.81 -1.56 -10.60
N THR A 246 21.45 -0.43 -10.30
CA THR A 246 21.40 0.17 -8.96
C THR A 246 19.99 0.62 -8.58
N ASN A 247 19.22 1.16 -9.54
CA ASN A 247 17.84 1.59 -9.33
C ASN A 247 16.94 0.98 -10.39
N LEU A 248 15.86 0.33 -9.95
CA LEU A 248 14.92 -0.40 -10.77
C LEU A 248 13.50 -0.01 -10.38
N THR A 249 12.60 -0.03 -11.36
CA THR A 249 11.16 -0.12 -11.12
C THR A 249 10.70 -1.52 -11.49
N VAL A 250 10.08 -2.23 -10.54
CA VAL A 250 9.43 -3.52 -10.80
C VAL A 250 7.94 -3.27 -11.02
N HIS A 251 7.37 -3.94 -12.02
CA HIS A 251 5.94 -4.02 -12.25
C HIS A 251 5.50 -5.48 -12.15
N VAL A 252 4.55 -5.75 -11.26
CA VAL A 252 3.97 -7.08 -11.09
C VAL A 252 2.55 -7.04 -11.64
N ASN A 253 2.29 -7.82 -12.69
CA ASN A 253 0.99 -7.92 -13.34
C ASN A 253 0.43 -9.34 -13.20
N VAL A 254 -0.80 -9.47 -12.71
CA VAL A 254 -1.44 -10.77 -12.52
C VAL A 254 -2.38 -11.06 -13.70
N ARG A 255 -2.06 -12.09 -14.48
CA ARG A 255 -2.87 -12.53 -15.63
C ARG A 255 -4.14 -13.26 -15.22
N SER A 256 -4.07 -14.00 -14.11
CA SER A 256 -5.18 -14.79 -13.57
C SER A 256 -5.01 -14.97 -12.07
N GLY A 257 -6.12 -14.95 -11.33
CA GLY A 257 -6.10 -14.93 -9.86
C GLY A 257 -5.75 -13.56 -9.31
N ARG A 258 -5.26 -13.52 -8.06
CA ARG A 258 -4.75 -12.33 -7.37
C ARG A 258 -3.63 -12.77 -6.42
N VAL A 259 -2.71 -11.87 -6.13
CA VAL A 259 -1.65 -12.10 -5.14
C VAL A 259 -1.50 -10.87 -4.27
N GLY A 260 -0.91 -10.98 -3.08
CA GLY A 260 -0.20 -9.83 -2.51
C GLY A 260 1.25 -9.84 -2.93
N ALA A 261 1.81 -8.66 -3.13
CA ALA A 261 3.19 -8.48 -3.57
C ALA A 261 3.92 -7.40 -2.76
N ALA A 262 5.12 -7.72 -2.30
CA ALA A 262 6.05 -6.77 -1.69
C ALA A 262 7.49 -7.08 -2.14
N VAL A 263 8.34 -6.05 -2.17
CA VAL A 263 9.78 -6.24 -2.38
C VAL A 263 10.49 -6.25 -1.04
N GLN A 264 11.21 -7.32 -0.72
CA GLN A 264 12.16 -7.34 0.37
C GLN A 264 13.49 -6.81 -0.15
N ALA A 265 13.91 -5.64 0.30
CA ALA A 265 15.13 -5.00 -0.16
C ALA A 265 16.25 -5.19 0.88
N LEU A 266 17.24 -6.02 0.54
CA LEU A 266 18.32 -6.38 1.46
C LEU A 266 19.65 -5.84 0.95
N ASP A 267 20.31 -4.97 1.71
CA ASP A 267 21.62 -4.39 1.41
C ASP A 267 22.68 -4.95 2.37
N ASP A 268 23.86 -5.28 1.85
CA ASP A 268 24.96 -5.85 2.62
C ASP A 268 25.60 -4.86 3.61
N LYS A 269 25.39 -3.55 3.41
CA LYS A 269 26.10 -2.48 4.13
C LYS A 269 25.17 -1.57 4.90
N ILE A 270 24.01 -1.25 4.33
CA ILE A 270 23.09 -0.27 4.93
C ILE A 270 21.71 -0.85 5.25
N GLY A 271 21.64 -2.16 5.41
CA GLY A 271 20.52 -2.85 6.05
C GLY A 271 19.40 -3.22 5.11
N GLY A 272 18.25 -3.59 5.68
CA GLY A 272 17.10 -4.03 4.90
C GLY A 272 15.80 -3.45 5.41
N ASP A 273 14.81 -3.37 4.52
CA ASP A 273 13.42 -3.05 4.84
C ASP A 273 12.51 -3.54 3.70
N TRP A 274 11.21 -3.51 3.94
CA TRP A 274 10.20 -3.81 2.94
C TRP A 274 9.87 -2.57 2.09
N LEU A 275 9.88 -2.75 0.77
CA LEU A 275 9.29 -1.82 -0.19
C LEU A 275 7.88 -2.31 -0.55
N ALA A 276 6.88 -1.68 0.07
CA ALA A 276 5.49 -1.87 -0.30
C ALA A 276 5.17 -1.22 -1.66
N ALA A 277 4.08 -1.66 -2.30
CA ALA A 277 3.66 -1.13 -3.59
C ALA A 277 3.35 0.37 -3.51
N SER A 278 3.78 1.10 -4.54
CA SER A 278 3.34 2.47 -4.78
C SER A 278 1.83 2.53 -4.97
N ALA A 279 1.23 3.65 -4.59
CA ALA A 279 -0.08 4.03 -5.09
C ALA A 279 -0.10 4.05 -6.61
N ASP A 280 -1.30 3.83 -7.16
CA ASP A 280 -1.56 3.73 -8.59
C ASP A 280 -0.99 4.94 -9.36
N PRO A 281 -0.53 4.73 -10.60
CA PRO A 281 0.05 5.80 -11.41
C PRO A 281 -0.83 7.06 -11.44
N SER A 282 -0.28 8.19 -10.97
CA SER A 282 -1.01 9.45 -10.81
C SER A 282 -0.13 10.64 -11.18
N GLY A 283 -0.74 11.74 -11.63
CA GLY A 283 0.00 12.97 -11.95
C GLY A 283 0.48 13.74 -10.71
N SER A 284 -0.01 13.41 -9.52
CA SER A 284 0.48 13.98 -8.26
C SER A 284 0.61 12.90 -7.20
N LEU A 285 1.72 12.92 -6.49
CA LEU A 285 2.10 11.89 -5.52
C LEU A 285 2.52 12.53 -4.21
N VAL A 286 2.30 11.81 -3.11
CA VAL A 286 2.80 12.16 -1.78
C VAL A 286 3.52 10.96 -1.22
N LEU A 287 4.77 11.15 -0.78
CA LEU A 287 5.62 10.14 -0.15
C LEU A 287 5.79 10.55 1.32
N PRO A 288 4.92 10.05 2.22
CA PRO A 288 4.78 10.62 3.56
C PRO A 288 5.83 10.11 4.56
N GLY A 289 6.27 10.98 5.48
CA GLY A 289 6.97 10.57 6.70
C GLY A 289 8.46 10.30 6.56
N ILE A 290 9.18 11.15 5.84
CA ILE A 290 10.65 11.18 5.84
C ILE A 290 11.13 11.59 7.25
N PRO A 291 11.86 10.74 7.99
CA PRO A 291 12.35 11.06 9.32
C PRO A 291 13.29 12.27 9.33
N LYS A 292 13.22 13.06 10.39
CA LYS A 292 14.00 14.31 10.54
C LYS A 292 15.52 14.14 10.48
N ASP A 293 16.02 12.96 10.81
CA ASP A 293 17.43 12.58 10.87
C ASP A 293 17.87 11.71 9.68
N ALA A 294 17.07 11.68 8.60
CA ALA A 294 17.50 11.15 7.32
C ALA A 294 18.79 11.85 6.85
N THR A 295 19.83 11.07 6.57
CA THR A 295 21.12 11.57 6.11
C THR A 295 21.25 11.56 4.58
N ALA A 296 20.47 10.70 3.92
CA ALA A 296 20.30 10.71 2.47
C ALA A 296 18.89 10.25 2.09
N VAL A 297 18.29 10.92 1.12
CA VAL A 297 17.02 10.54 0.49
C VAL A 297 17.25 10.43 -1.00
N ARG A 298 16.87 9.31 -1.60
CA ARG A 298 16.86 9.11 -3.06
C ARG A 298 15.42 8.91 -3.52
N LEU A 299 14.97 9.74 -4.46
CA LEU A 299 13.72 9.55 -5.18
C LEU A 299 13.95 8.59 -6.34
N VAL A 300 13.10 7.57 -6.48
CA VAL A 300 13.01 6.72 -7.68
C VAL A 300 11.62 6.87 -8.25
N ALA A 301 11.52 7.21 -9.53
CA ALA A 301 10.26 7.50 -10.20
C ALA A 301 10.23 6.87 -11.60
N PHE A 302 9.03 6.49 -12.03
CA PHE A 302 8.77 5.87 -13.33
C PHE A 302 7.41 6.29 -13.86
N THR A 303 7.29 6.47 -15.17
CA THR A 303 5.98 6.64 -15.82
C THR A 303 5.70 5.48 -16.77
N PRO A 304 4.56 4.78 -16.60
CA PRO A 304 4.12 3.76 -17.55
C PRO A 304 3.55 4.38 -18.84
N ALA A 305 3.44 5.71 -18.93
CA ALA A 305 2.95 6.37 -20.13
C ALA A 305 4.04 6.47 -21.21
N ASP A 306 3.61 6.49 -22.47
CA ASP A 306 4.46 6.81 -23.64
C ASP A 306 4.67 8.33 -23.78
N ALA A 307 4.89 9.00 -22.65
CA ALA A 307 5.11 10.44 -22.58
C ALA A 307 5.99 10.78 -21.38
N ASP A 308 6.83 11.80 -21.53
CA ASP A 308 7.66 12.30 -20.45
C ASP A 308 6.80 13.08 -19.43
N ALA A 309 7.18 12.99 -18.16
CA ALA A 309 6.57 13.71 -17.05
C ALA A 309 7.57 14.66 -16.40
N ASP A 310 7.23 15.95 -16.33
CA ASP A 310 7.98 16.94 -15.59
C ASP A 310 7.29 17.23 -14.25
N LEU A 311 7.97 16.93 -13.15
CA LEU A 311 7.43 17.02 -11.80
C LEU A 311 8.14 18.10 -11.00
N LYS A 312 7.38 19.02 -10.40
CA LYS A 312 7.85 19.87 -9.30
C LYS A 312 8.06 19.00 -8.07
N VAL A 313 9.22 19.13 -7.45
CA VAL A 313 9.53 18.46 -6.19
C VAL A 313 9.44 19.45 -5.04
N ARG A 314 8.62 19.14 -4.04
CA ARG A 314 8.47 19.95 -2.84
C ARG A 314 8.56 19.09 -1.60
N LEU A 315 9.22 19.58 -0.56
CA LEU A 315 9.20 18.99 0.77
C LEU A 315 8.14 19.73 1.61
N ALA A 316 7.09 19.03 2.02
CA ALA A 316 6.17 19.53 3.05
C ALA A 316 6.84 19.33 4.42
N SER A 317 7.35 20.40 5.02
CA SER A 317 7.94 20.43 6.36
C SER A 317 6.91 20.90 7.41
N PRO A 318 7.27 20.99 8.71
CA PRO A 318 6.38 21.56 9.72
C PRO A 318 6.07 23.05 9.50
N SER A 319 6.94 23.75 8.77
CA SER A 319 6.85 25.19 8.50
C SER A 319 6.22 25.51 7.13
N GLY A 320 6.16 24.57 6.19
CA GLY A 320 5.48 24.73 4.90
C GLY A 320 6.11 23.93 3.77
N LEU A 321 5.70 24.22 2.53
CA LEU A 321 6.30 23.60 1.34
C LEU A 321 7.62 24.29 0.99
N ILE A 322 8.71 23.56 1.09
CA ILE A 322 10.07 23.98 0.73
C ILE A 322 10.44 23.35 -0.62
N THR A 323 11.26 24.03 -1.40
CA THR A 323 11.82 23.47 -2.64
C THR A 323 13.23 22.96 -2.35
N PRO A 324 13.53 21.66 -2.53
CA PRO A 324 14.88 21.14 -2.38
C PRO A 324 15.85 21.82 -3.37
N ALA A 325 16.97 22.32 -2.86
CA ALA A 325 17.94 23.06 -3.67
C ALA A 325 18.55 22.15 -4.76
N GLY A 326 18.54 22.60 -6.01
CA GLY A 326 19.08 21.84 -7.14
C GLY A 326 18.19 20.69 -7.63
N HIS A 327 17.01 20.51 -7.04
CA HIS A 327 16.02 19.51 -7.41
C HIS A 327 14.63 20.13 -7.46
N GLU A 328 14.50 21.36 -7.98
CA GLU A 328 13.22 22.07 -8.09
C GLU A 328 12.22 21.30 -8.97
N THR A 329 12.75 20.64 -10.01
CA THR A 329 12.01 19.83 -10.96
C THR A 329 12.76 18.53 -11.26
N VAL A 330 12.02 17.46 -11.53
CA VAL A 330 12.53 16.17 -11.98
C VAL A 330 11.85 15.82 -13.29
N HIS A 331 12.66 15.44 -14.28
CA HIS A 331 12.21 14.96 -15.57
C HIS A 331 12.21 13.43 -15.56
N VAL A 332 11.03 12.83 -15.72
CA VAL A 332 10.84 11.38 -15.78
C VAL A 332 10.52 11.01 -17.22
N LYS A 333 11.43 10.27 -17.85
CA LYS A 333 11.27 9.87 -19.25
C LYS A 333 10.32 8.68 -19.37
N GLY A 334 9.48 8.69 -20.41
CA GLY A 334 8.58 7.59 -20.76
C GLY A 334 9.28 6.23 -20.76
N GLY A 335 8.78 5.27 -19.96
CA GLY A 335 9.29 3.90 -19.93
C GLY A 335 10.69 3.72 -19.33
N MET A 336 11.27 4.75 -18.68
CA MET A 336 12.60 4.69 -18.05
C MET A 336 12.53 5.01 -16.56
N THR A 337 13.31 4.30 -15.75
CA THR A 337 13.42 4.60 -14.32
C THR A 337 14.37 5.77 -14.09
N THR A 338 13.84 6.84 -13.50
CA THR A 338 14.60 8.01 -13.09
C THR A 338 14.92 7.93 -11.59
N ALA A 339 16.19 8.11 -11.23
CA ALA A 339 16.63 8.19 -9.84
C ALA A 339 17.32 9.54 -9.55
N VAL A 340 16.98 10.17 -8.43
CA VAL A 340 17.47 11.50 -8.03
C VAL A 340 17.89 11.49 -6.56
N ASP A 341 19.16 11.80 -6.31
CA ASP A 341 19.70 11.97 -4.95
C ASP A 341 19.33 13.34 -4.40
N LEU A 342 18.44 13.39 -3.41
CA LEU A 342 18.01 14.62 -2.72
C LEU A 342 18.89 14.95 -1.50
N GLY A 343 19.77 14.04 -1.10
CA GLY A 343 20.65 14.19 0.07
C GLY A 343 19.88 14.31 1.39
N ASP A 344 20.45 15.01 2.36
CA ASP A 344 19.78 15.45 3.61
C ASP A 344 18.77 16.56 3.28
N VAL A 345 17.64 16.17 2.70
CA VAL A 345 16.56 17.07 2.29
C VAL A 345 15.79 17.63 3.48
N THR A 346 15.72 16.86 4.58
CA THR A 346 14.97 17.18 5.80
C THR A 346 15.64 18.25 6.66
N ARG A 347 16.98 18.36 6.63
CA ARG A 347 17.73 19.38 7.39
C ARG A 347 17.39 19.43 8.89
N GLY A 348 17.05 18.28 9.48
CA GLY A 348 16.66 18.18 10.89
C GLY A 348 15.17 18.35 11.18
N GLU A 349 14.32 18.57 10.17
CA GLU A 349 12.86 18.61 10.31
C GLU A 349 12.22 17.47 9.50
N ALA A 350 11.36 16.68 10.15
CA ALA A 350 10.63 15.61 9.45
C ALA A 350 9.72 16.21 8.38
N GLY A 351 9.50 15.48 7.29
CA GLY A 351 8.73 15.99 6.18
C GLY A 351 8.20 14.92 5.26
N SER A 352 7.52 15.36 4.19
CA SER A 352 6.97 14.46 3.18
C SER A 352 7.26 15.03 1.80
N LEU A 353 7.62 14.18 0.86
CA LEU A 353 7.84 14.63 -0.51
C LEU A 353 6.50 14.74 -1.23
N VAL A 354 6.27 15.87 -1.89
CA VAL A 354 5.08 16.15 -2.71
C VAL A 354 5.54 16.38 -4.14
N LEU A 355 5.06 15.52 -5.04
CA LEU A 355 5.33 15.60 -6.47
C LEU A 355 4.06 16.08 -7.17
N THR A 356 4.20 17.10 -8.02
CA THR A 356 3.08 17.69 -8.77
C THR A 356 3.55 18.03 -10.19
N PRO A 357 2.67 18.02 -11.20
CA PRO A 357 3.09 18.30 -12.56
C PRO A 357 3.52 19.76 -12.70
N THR A 358 4.54 20.03 -13.51
CA THR A 358 4.93 21.40 -13.88
C THR A 358 3.90 22.01 -14.81
N ASP A 359 3.42 21.21 -15.77
CA ASP A 359 2.45 21.59 -16.81
C ASP A 359 1.38 20.50 -17.04
N ARG A 360 1.65 19.46 -17.84
CA ARG A 360 0.74 18.38 -18.19
C ARG A 360 0.83 17.30 -17.13
N SER A 361 -0.34 16.84 -16.68
CA SER A 361 -0.43 15.67 -15.81
C SER A 361 -0.16 14.40 -16.61
N VAL A 362 0.96 13.73 -16.33
CA VAL A 362 1.32 12.40 -16.82
C VAL A 362 1.38 11.45 -15.60
N PRO A 363 0.78 10.24 -15.68
CA PRO A 363 0.74 9.33 -14.53
C PRO A 363 2.14 8.82 -14.19
N VAL A 364 2.53 8.90 -12.92
CA VAL A 364 3.85 8.49 -12.41
C VAL A 364 3.64 7.62 -11.17
N VAL A 365 4.55 6.68 -10.94
CA VAL A 365 4.75 5.97 -9.66
C VAL A 365 6.10 6.36 -9.08
N ALA A 366 6.22 6.39 -7.75
CA ALA A 366 7.46 6.76 -7.10
C ALA A 366 7.61 6.15 -5.71
N ALA A 367 8.86 5.99 -5.27
CA ALA A 367 9.21 5.72 -3.88
C ALA A 367 10.49 6.46 -3.49
N LEU A 368 10.73 6.55 -2.19
CA LEU A 368 11.98 7.02 -1.63
C LEU A 368 12.75 5.83 -1.06
N ARG A 369 14.06 5.83 -1.27
CA ARG A 369 15.01 5.16 -0.39
C ARG A 369 15.53 6.19 0.60
N VAL A 370 15.35 5.93 1.89
CA VAL A 370 15.77 6.82 2.97
C VAL A 370 16.87 6.13 3.76
N VAL A 371 18.00 6.80 3.97
CA VAL A 371 19.12 6.32 4.78
C VAL A 371 19.22 7.15 6.06
N ARG A 372 19.39 6.49 7.20
CA ARG A 372 19.70 7.09 8.50
C ARG A 372 21.04 6.58 9.00
N GLY A 373 21.61 7.27 9.99
CA GLY A 373 22.91 6.89 10.58
C GLY A 373 24.13 7.31 9.74
N LYS A 374 25.31 6.85 10.15
CA LYS A 374 26.61 7.24 9.58
C LYS A 374 27.60 6.07 9.59
N GLY A 375 28.49 6.04 8.62
CA GLY A 375 29.55 5.03 8.55
C GLY A 375 28.98 3.63 8.40
N ASP A 376 29.44 2.70 9.24
CA ASP A 376 28.98 1.31 9.33
C ASP A 376 27.64 1.15 10.08
N LYS A 377 27.16 2.20 10.73
CA LYS A 377 25.87 2.24 11.45
C LYS A 377 24.76 2.89 10.63
N GLN A 378 24.75 2.62 9.33
CA GLN A 378 23.70 3.08 8.43
C GLN A 378 22.61 2.03 8.28
N GLU A 379 21.38 2.52 8.13
CA GLU A 379 20.15 1.76 7.91
C GLU A 379 19.32 2.41 6.81
N THR A 380 18.53 1.60 6.10
CA THR A 380 17.70 2.02 4.98
C THR A 380 16.24 1.65 5.24
N ALA A 381 15.33 2.53 4.82
CA ALA A 381 13.90 2.26 4.75
C ALA A 381 13.34 2.75 3.41
N PHE A 382 12.15 2.25 3.04
CA PHE A 382 11.49 2.63 1.81
C PHE A 382 10.15 3.32 2.06
N ILE A 383 9.89 4.40 1.33
CA ILE A 383 8.62 5.16 1.42
C ILE A 383 8.00 5.22 0.03
N PRO A 384 7.06 4.33 -0.32
CA PRO A 384 6.32 4.46 -1.58
C PRO A 384 5.41 5.70 -1.56
N ALA A 385 5.00 6.16 -2.74
CA ALA A 385 3.89 7.09 -2.86
C ALA A 385 2.64 6.46 -2.24
N GLY A 386 2.05 7.13 -1.25
CA GLY A 386 0.90 6.62 -0.51
C GLY A 386 -0.42 7.10 -1.10
N ARG A 387 -1.49 6.32 -0.88
CA ARG A 387 -2.87 6.80 -1.01
C ARG A 387 -3.22 7.66 0.23
N PRO A 388 -4.18 8.59 0.14
CA PRO A 388 -4.64 9.31 1.32
C PRO A 388 -5.27 8.34 2.34
N VAL A 389 -5.32 8.77 3.60
CA VAL A 389 -5.96 8.07 4.73
C VAL A 389 -7.43 7.73 4.47
N GLY A 390 -8.10 8.42 3.54
CA GLY A 390 -9.49 8.15 3.16
C GLY A 390 -10.47 8.41 4.31
N THR A 391 -11.34 7.44 4.58
CA THR A 391 -12.28 7.49 5.72
C THR A 391 -11.54 7.27 7.03
N ARG A 392 -10.62 6.29 7.04
CA ARG A 392 -9.72 6.02 8.16
C ARG A 392 -8.54 5.16 7.70
N ALA A 393 -7.43 5.25 8.42
CA ALA A 393 -6.31 4.34 8.33
C ALA A 393 -5.98 3.74 9.70
N THR A 394 -5.37 2.57 9.73
CA THR A 394 -5.06 1.84 10.95
C THR A 394 -3.61 1.38 10.95
N SER A 395 -2.97 1.45 12.11
CA SER A 395 -1.66 0.86 12.39
C SER A 395 -1.78 0.08 13.70
N ALA A 396 -1.47 -1.21 13.69
CA ALA A 396 -1.76 -2.15 14.77
C ALA A 396 -0.67 -2.25 15.86
N ASP A 397 0.60 -2.00 15.55
CA ASP A 397 1.77 -2.41 16.33
C ASP A 397 2.56 -1.21 16.90
N ASN A 398 1.97 -0.43 17.80
CA ASN A 398 2.62 0.74 18.37
C ASN A 398 3.13 0.47 19.78
N SER A 399 4.35 0.92 20.07
CA SER A 399 4.91 1.06 21.42
C SER A 399 4.82 2.53 21.86
N GLY A 400 4.77 2.78 23.16
CA GLY A 400 4.62 4.14 23.69
C GLY A 400 5.85 5.05 23.55
N LYS A 401 6.96 4.59 22.96
CA LYS A 401 8.23 5.34 22.90
C LYS A 401 8.94 5.31 21.55
N ASP A 402 8.65 4.31 20.70
CA ASP A 402 9.43 4.06 19.49
C ASP A 402 8.59 4.13 18.20
N SER A 403 7.38 4.68 18.30
CA SER A 403 6.49 4.94 17.16
C SER A 403 6.31 6.45 16.97
N THR A 404 6.55 6.93 15.74
CA THR A 404 6.27 8.31 15.33
C THR A 404 5.18 8.31 14.26
N LEU A 405 4.11 9.07 14.49
CA LEU A 405 3.03 9.26 13.52
C LEU A 405 3.23 10.59 12.78
N SER A 406 3.51 10.52 11.48
CA SER A 406 3.65 11.69 10.61
C SER A 406 2.36 11.90 9.79
N LEU A 407 1.81 13.10 9.83
CA LEU A 407 0.59 13.48 9.10
C LEU A 407 0.85 14.67 8.17
N THR A 408 0.51 14.51 6.89
CA THR A 408 0.73 15.51 5.84
C THR A 408 -0.59 15.97 5.24
N ALA A 409 -0.77 17.28 5.16
CA ALA A 409 -1.89 17.91 4.47
C ALA A 409 -1.33 18.74 3.29
N PRO A 410 -1.13 18.16 2.09
CA PRO A 410 -0.28 18.75 1.06
C PRO A 410 -0.82 20.04 0.44
N ARG A 411 -2.15 20.28 0.50
CA ARG A 411 -2.80 21.43 -0.16
C ARG A 411 -3.76 22.21 0.73
N THR A 412 -4.59 21.53 1.50
CA THR A 412 -5.65 22.14 2.31
C THR A 412 -5.49 21.65 3.74
N ALA A 413 -5.63 22.54 4.72
CA ALA A 413 -5.56 22.16 6.11
C ALA A 413 -6.63 21.10 6.44
N ALA A 414 -6.33 20.25 7.42
CA ALA A 414 -7.20 19.18 7.83
C ALA A 414 -7.23 19.02 9.35
N THR A 415 -8.36 18.57 9.87
CA THR A 415 -8.50 18.14 11.25
C THR A 415 -8.54 16.63 11.29
N VAL A 416 -7.67 16.02 12.08
CA VAL A 416 -7.50 14.56 12.14
C VAL A 416 -7.70 14.11 13.58
N LYS A 417 -8.60 13.15 13.79
CA LYS A 417 -8.77 12.47 15.06
C LYS A 417 -7.93 11.20 15.04
N VAL A 418 -7.06 11.04 16.03
CA VAL A 418 -6.27 9.83 16.23
C VAL A 418 -6.77 9.15 17.49
N THR A 419 -7.11 7.88 17.39
CA THR A 419 -7.59 7.04 18.49
C THR A 419 -6.57 5.94 18.75
N ALA A 420 -6.05 5.87 19.98
CA ALA A 420 -5.31 4.72 20.46
C ALA A 420 -6.26 3.70 21.06
N SER A 421 -6.12 2.43 20.69
CA SER A 421 -6.90 1.32 21.22
C SER A 421 -6.55 1.00 22.68
N ALA A 422 -7.18 -0.01 23.28
CA ALA A 422 -6.56 -0.65 24.44
C ALA A 422 -5.24 -1.33 24.00
N GLY A 423 -4.32 -1.56 24.93
CA GLY A 423 -3.17 -2.41 24.67
C GLY A 423 -3.57 -3.88 24.54
N SER A 424 -2.72 -4.68 23.89
CA SER A 424 -2.90 -6.13 23.72
C SER A 424 -3.05 -6.86 25.07
N GLU A 425 -2.47 -6.30 26.14
CA GLU A 425 -2.55 -6.85 27.50
C GLU A 425 -3.37 -5.98 28.47
N GLY A 426 -3.93 -4.87 27.98
CA GLY A 426 -4.80 -3.99 28.76
C GLY A 426 -4.48 -2.51 28.62
N GLY A 427 -5.25 -1.71 29.36
CA GLY A 427 -5.25 -0.25 29.26
C GLY A 427 -6.54 0.27 28.64
N THR A 428 -6.74 1.58 28.72
CA THR A 428 -7.97 2.23 28.27
C THR A 428 -7.72 3.03 26.98
N PRO A 429 -8.55 2.86 25.94
CA PRO A 429 -8.48 3.65 24.72
C PRO A 429 -8.54 5.15 25.00
N VAL A 430 -7.85 5.94 24.18
CA VAL A 430 -7.85 7.40 24.27
C VAL A 430 -7.84 8.00 22.86
N SER A 431 -8.42 9.18 22.69
CA SER A 431 -8.42 9.88 21.40
C SER A 431 -7.94 11.31 21.56
N LYS A 432 -7.27 11.81 20.53
CA LYS A 432 -6.81 13.21 20.45
C LYS A 432 -6.96 13.72 19.02
N THR A 433 -7.27 15.00 18.91
CA THR A 433 -7.47 15.67 17.62
C THR A 433 -6.30 16.59 17.32
N TYR A 434 -5.87 16.60 16.07
CA TYR A 434 -4.77 17.39 15.54
C TYR A 434 -5.25 18.25 14.38
N THR A 435 -4.68 19.45 14.25
CA THR A 435 -4.88 20.31 13.09
C THR A 435 -3.60 20.36 12.29
N ILE A 436 -3.65 19.82 11.07
CA ILE A 436 -2.53 19.81 10.13
C ILE A 436 -2.73 20.98 9.18
N LYS A 437 -1.74 21.88 9.12
CA LYS A 437 -1.81 23.07 8.26
C LYS A 437 -1.62 22.68 6.80
N ALA A 438 -2.21 23.45 5.90
CA ALA A 438 -1.99 23.31 4.46
C ALA A 438 -0.51 23.39 4.11
N GLY A 439 -0.04 22.47 3.26
CA GLY A 439 1.34 22.38 2.81
C GLY A 439 2.34 21.94 3.88
N THR A 440 1.89 21.34 4.98
CA THR A 440 2.78 20.91 6.08
C THR A 440 2.72 19.42 6.33
N THR A 441 3.80 18.92 6.91
CA THR A 441 3.88 17.61 7.57
C THR A 441 4.17 17.84 9.05
N GLN A 442 3.47 17.12 9.92
CA GLN A 442 3.69 17.18 11.35
C GLN A 442 3.86 15.76 11.89
N ASP A 443 4.97 15.53 12.58
CA ASP A 443 5.09 14.40 13.50
C ASP A 443 4.27 14.75 14.74
N VAL A 444 3.12 14.10 14.87
CA VAL A 444 2.22 14.31 16.01
C VAL A 444 2.59 13.33 17.11
N GLU A 445 2.61 13.80 18.35
CA GLU A 445 2.73 12.92 19.52
C GLU A 445 1.47 12.04 19.59
N PRO A 446 1.52 10.74 19.25
CA PRO A 446 0.33 9.92 19.21
C PRO A 446 -0.26 9.78 20.63
N PRO A 447 -1.59 9.68 20.79
CA PRO A 447 -2.15 9.39 22.09
C PRO A 447 -1.69 7.99 22.54
N VAL A 448 -1.40 7.83 23.84
CA VAL A 448 -0.98 6.55 24.44
C VAL A 448 -2.07 6.06 25.38
N PRO A 449 -2.48 4.78 25.32
CA PRO A 449 -3.52 4.23 26.18
C PRO A 449 -3.22 4.41 27.67
N GLY A 450 -4.24 4.78 28.44
CA GLY A 450 -4.10 4.93 29.89
C GLY A 450 -3.79 3.57 30.54
N GLY A 451 -2.64 3.46 31.20
CA GLY A 451 -2.20 2.20 31.80
C GLY A 451 -1.82 1.12 30.77
N LEU A 452 -1.28 1.54 29.61
CA LEU A 452 -0.82 0.67 28.53
C LEU A 452 -0.04 -0.57 29.04
N LYS A 453 -0.44 -1.74 28.55
CA LYS A 453 0.34 -2.99 28.62
C LYS A 453 0.36 -3.65 27.24
N GLY A 454 1.52 -4.15 26.84
CA GLY A 454 1.75 -4.66 25.49
C GLY A 454 1.74 -3.55 24.42
N THR A 455 1.44 -3.93 23.19
CA THR A 455 1.35 -3.03 22.02
C THR A 455 -0.07 -2.51 21.81
N TYR A 456 -0.23 -1.39 21.12
CA TYR A 456 -1.54 -0.80 20.84
C TYR A 456 -1.69 -0.37 19.38
N ALA A 457 -2.93 -0.26 18.92
CA ALA A 457 -3.24 0.25 17.59
C ALA A 457 -3.59 1.74 17.60
N LEU A 458 -3.25 2.42 16.52
CA LEU A 458 -3.68 3.76 16.18
C LEU A 458 -4.67 3.70 15.02
N THR A 459 -5.84 4.32 15.18
CA THR A 459 -6.78 4.60 14.09
C THR A 459 -6.78 6.10 13.81
N VAL A 460 -6.57 6.47 12.55
CA VAL A 460 -6.43 7.85 12.07
C VAL A 460 -7.64 8.18 11.20
N GLU A 461 -8.45 9.16 11.61
CA GLU A 461 -9.70 9.56 10.94
C GLU A 461 -9.65 11.05 10.57
N PRO A 462 -9.60 11.40 9.27
CA PRO A 462 -9.83 12.76 8.82
C PRO A 462 -11.27 13.19 9.15
N VAL A 463 -11.42 14.27 9.93
CA VAL A 463 -12.72 14.77 10.40
C VAL A 463 -13.24 15.88 9.49
N SER A 464 -12.34 16.72 8.97
CA SER A 464 -12.68 17.82 8.08
C SER A 464 -11.44 18.32 7.33
N GLY A 465 -11.67 19.06 6.24
CA GLY A 465 -10.61 19.69 5.45
C GLY A 465 -10.25 18.88 4.20
N GLY A 466 -8.99 18.98 3.78
CA GLY A 466 -8.49 18.27 2.59
C GLY A 466 -8.00 16.84 2.88
N PRO A 467 -7.58 16.11 1.82
CA PRO A 467 -6.96 14.81 1.96
C PRO A 467 -5.72 14.87 2.86
N VAL A 468 -5.60 13.88 3.75
CA VAL A 468 -4.45 13.68 4.64
C VAL A 468 -3.72 12.42 4.20
N TYR A 469 -2.40 12.47 4.22
CA TYR A 469 -1.50 11.34 4.02
C TYR A 469 -0.80 11.08 5.33
N GLY A 470 -0.62 9.80 5.68
CA GLY A 470 0.01 9.41 6.93
C GLY A 470 1.13 8.42 6.71
N ALA A 471 2.08 8.43 7.62
CA ALA A 471 3.04 7.35 7.77
C ALA A 471 3.36 7.14 9.25
N ARG A 472 3.69 5.90 9.59
CA ARG A 472 4.25 5.54 10.88
C ARG A 472 5.71 5.16 10.70
N THR A 473 6.59 5.77 11.46
CA THR A 473 7.96 5.28 11.64
C THR A 473 8.02 4.44 12.91
N LEU A 474 8.50 3.20 12.80
CA LEU A 474 8.97 2.43 13.95
C LEU A 474 10.49 2.53 14.01
N ALA A 475 11.03 2.64 15.22
CA ALA A 475 12.46 2.66 15.44
C ALA A 475 12.88 1.63 16.51
N ALA A 476 14.07 1.09 16.36
CA ALA A 476 14.76 0.34 17.39
C ALA A 476 16.18 0.89 17.51
N ASN A 477 16.78 0.79 18.70
CA ASN A 477 18.20 1.09 18.88
C ASN A 477 18.93 -0.22 19.12
N GLU A 478 19.55 -0.75 18.08
CA GLU A 478 20.30 -2.01 18.09
C GLU A 478 21.79 -1.70 18.15
N ASP A 479 22.42 -1.81 19.33
CA ASP A 479 23.86 -1.55 19.50
C ASP A 479 24.36 -0.19 18.93
N GLY A 480 23.48 0.82 19.02
CA GLY A 480 23.70 2.18 18.52
C GLY A 480 23.51 2.35 17.02
N VAL A 481 22.95 1.35 16.33
CA VAL A 481 22.38 1.45 14.98
C VAL A 481 20.94 1.95 15.10
N PRO A 482 20.55 3.02 14.37
CA PRO A 482 19.21 3.59 14.43
C PRO A 482 18.26 2.81 13.49
N ALA A 483 18.07 1.51 13.76
CA ALA A 483 17.19 0.64 12.99
C ALA A 483 15.77 1.22 12.90
N PHE A 484 15.17 1.17 11.71
CA PHE A 484 13.87 1.77 11.48
C PHE A 484 13.21 1.29 10.19
N THR A 485 11.88 1.40 10.19
CA THR A 485 11.03 1.18 9.03
C THR A 485 9.96 2.27 8.98
N VAL A 486 9.48 2.61 7.78
CA VAL A 486 8.44 3.62 7.58
C VAL A 486 7.29 3.01 6.78
N GLN A 487 6.12 2.95 7.41
CA GLN A 487 4.92 2.36 6.80
C GLN A 487 3.90 3.45 6.49
N THR A 488 3.50 3.55 5.23
CA THR A 488 2.42 4.48 4.84
C THR A 488 1.07 4.04 5.44
N LEU A 489 0.17 5.00 5.65
CA LEU A 489 -1.15 4.78 6.25
C LEU A 489 -2.27 5.15 5.25
N PRO A 490 -2.45 4.36 4.16
CA PRO A 490 -3.59 4.53 3.28
C PRO A 490 -4.89 4.11 3.98
N ASP A 491 -6.02 4.41 3.34
CA ASP A 491 -7.34 3.93 3.78
C ASP A 491 -7.33 2.42 4.10
N ASP A 492 -7.82 2.05 5.28
CA ASP A 492 -7.83 0.67 5.78
C ASP A 492 -8.93 -0.21 5.16
N ARG A 493 -9.68 0.34 4.20
CA ARG A 493 -10.78 -0.32 3.48
C ARG A 493 -11.86 -0.84 4.43
N GLY A 494 -12.08 -0.14 5.54
CA GLY A 494 -13.14 -0.49 6.48
C GLY A 494 -14.55 -0.19 6.01
N MET A 495 -14.70 0.75 5.09
CA MET A 495 -15.97 1.14 4.51
C MET A 495 -15.92 1.02 3.00
N VAL A 496 -17.05 0.70 2.38
CA VAL A 496 -17.20 0.63 0.93
C VAL A 496 -18.42 1.44 0.49
N ALA A 497 -18.26 2.16 -0.63
CA ALA A 497 -19.38 2.81 -1.30
C ALA A 497 -20.24 1.76 -2.00
N VAL A 498 -21.48 1.62 -1.57
CA VAL A 498 -22.46 0.76 -2.24
C VAL A 498 -23.40 1.64 -3.06
N PRO A 499 -23.40 1.49 -4.40
CA PRO A 499 -24.34 2.23 -5.25
C PRO A 499 -25.77 1.79 -4.92
N GLU A 500 -26.72 2.71 -5.05
CA GLU A 500 -28.13 2.31 -5.07
C GLU A 500 -28.37 1.47 -6.33
N ALA A 501 -28.91 0.26 -6.14
CA ALA A 501 -29.29 -0.63 -7.21
C ALA A 501 -30.82 -0.72 -7.23
N ASP A 502 -31.41 -0.38 -8.37
CA ASP A 502 -32.84 -0.52 -8.62
C ASP A 502 -33.08 -1.71 -9.55
N GLU A 503 -34.17 -2.45 -9.31
CA GLU A 503 -34.61 -3.51 -10.22
C GLU A 503 -35.22 -2.89 -11.49
N ASP A 504 -34.49 -2.96 -12.62
CA ASP A 504 -35.01 -2.57 -13.92
C ASP A 504 -35.35 -3.81 -14.77
N LEU A 505 -36.62 -4.20 -14.73
CA LEU A 505 -37.15 -5.34 -15.52
C LEU A 505 -37.23 -5.04 -17.03
N SER A 506 -37.02 -3.80 -17.48
CA SER A 506 -37.01 -3.45 -18.91
C SER A 506 -35.77 -3.99 -19.64
N VAL A 507 -34.70 -4.30 -18.90
CA VAL A 507 -33.47 -4.91 -19.44
C VAL A 507 -33.73 -6.33 -19.96
N LEU A 508 -34.73 -7.04 -19.41
CA LEU A 508 -35.13 -8.38 -19.85
C LEU A 508 -36.02 -8.36 -21.12
N GLN A 509 -36.42 -7.18 -21.60
CA GLN A 509 -37.32 -7.03 -22.75
C GLN A 509 -36.59 -6.60 -24.05
N ARG A 510 -35.25 -6.64 -24.09
CA ARG A 510 -34.44 -6.30 -25.27
C ARG A 510 -33.96 -7.49 -26.07
#